data_AF-A0A418UQD0-F1
#
_entry.id   AF-A0A418UQD0-F1
#
_cell.length_a   1.000
_cell.length_b   1.000
_cell.length_c   1.000
_cell.angle_alpha   90.00
_cell.angle_beta   90.00
_cell.angle_gamma   90.00
#
_symmetry.space_group_name_H-M   'P 1'
#
loop_
_entity.id
_entity.type
_entity.pdbx_description
1 polymer ?
#
loop_
_entity_poly.entity_id
_entity_poly.type
_entity_poly.pdbx_seq_one_letter_code
_entity_poly.pdbx_strand_id
1 'polypeptide(L)'
;MRSRDMGPEEAFARAEELLAKWLREEGGSRLEIETIGIGLVQRDKMWMTVDGEVKRVLPESSETGFAVDHLREKQVVAGWGAWTWCRLWMVAGEWVLHQECDWMREPVLERPPIGEDEYSIELDLYPRDAENIPVWLAERVAANERRKAANARRREARRAKKEKERQAAQAQAAEATDQQGGWETT
;
A
#
# COMPACT_ATOMS: atom_id res chain seq x y z
N MET A 1 -16.57 12.03 16.26
CA MET A 1 -15.11 11.82 16.41
C MET A 1 -14.56 11.39 15.06
N ARG A 2 -13.40 11.88 14.62
CA ARG A 2 -12.88 11.48 13.30
C ARG A 2 -12.33 10.06 13.40
N SER A 3 -12.57 9.23 12.39
CA SER A 3 -12.13 7.81 12.34
C SER A 3 -10.63 7.61 12.62
N ARG A 4 -9.80 8.64 12.42
CA ARG A 4 -8.34 8.59 12.66
C ARG A 4 -7.89 8.59 14.12
N ASP A 5 -8.70 9.04 15.08
CA ASP A 5 -8.25 9.19 16.48
C ASP A 5 -8.58 7.96 17.34
N MET A 6 -9.22 6.94 16.77
CA MET A 6 -9.67 5.75 17.49
C MET A 6 -8.53 4.75 17.74
N GLY A 7 -8.56 4.12 18.91
CA GLY A 7 -7.73 2.94 19.23
C GLY A 7 -8.23 1.67 18.52
N PRO A 8 -7.50 0.54 18.61
CA PRO A 8 -7.85 -0.71 17.93
C PRO A 8 -9.24 -1.24 18.30
N GLU A 9 -9.55 -1.30 19.61
CA GLU A 9 -10.84 -1.80 20.10
C GLU A 9 -12.00 -0.89 19.69
N GLU A 10 -11.80 0.43 19.79
CA GLU A 10 -12.82 1.42 19.40
C GLU A 10 -13.07 1.40 17.88
N ALA A 11 -12.01 1.28 17.08
CA ALA A 11 -12.14 1.14 15.62
C ALA A 11 -12.89 -0.14 15.25
N PHE A 12 -12.61 -1.25 15.93
CA PHE A 12 -13.31 -2.52 15.72
C PHE A 12 -14.78 -2.43 16.12
N ALA A 13 -15.09 -1.87 17.29
CA ALA A 13 -16.46 -1.65 17.75
C ALA A 13 -17.23 -0.73 16.80
N ARG A 14 -16.58 0.31 16.26
CA ARG A 14 -17.19 1.21 15.27
C ARG A 14 -17.49 0.48 13.96
N ALA A 15 -16.58 -0.36 13.49
CA ALA A 15 -16.83 -1.20 12.32
C ALA A 15 -18.00 -2.17 12.57
N GLU A 16 -18.03 -2.83 13.72
CA GLU A 16 -19.13 -3.72 14.10
C GLU A 16 -20.48 -3.00 14.08
N GLU A 17 -20.59 -1.83 14.73
CA GLU A 17 -21.82 -1.04 14.76
C GLU A 17 -22.32 -0.69 13.35
N LEU A 18 -21.43 -0.17 12.50
CA LEU A 18 -21.77 0.27 11.15
C LEU A 18 -22.14 -0.90 10.24
N LEU A 19 -21.41 -2.01 10.31
CA LEU A 19 -21.70 -3.19 9.51
C LEU A 19 -22.99 -3.87 9.96
N ALA A 20 -23.26 -3.90 11.27
CA ALA A 20 -24.51 -4.43 11.81
C ALA A 20 -25.71 -3.56 11.44
N LYS A 21 -25.54 -2.24 11.40
CA LYS A 21 -26.57 -1.32 10.90
C LYS A 21 -26.84 -1.58 9.42
N TRP A 22 -25.79 -1.58 8.60
CA TRP A 22 -25.90 -1.81 7.16
C TRP A 22 -26.58 -3.14 6.83
N LEU A 23 -26.15 -4.24 7.47
CA LEU A 23 -26.73 -5.56 7.26
C LEU A 23 -28.23 -5.60 7.59
N ARG A 24 -28.68 -4.85 8.62
CA ARG A 24 -30.11 -4.73 8.96
C ARG A 24 -30.89 -3.95 7.92
N GLU A 25 -30.35 -2.83 7.46
CA GLU A 25 -31.02 -1.96 6.48
C GLU A 25 -31.22 -2.65 5.13
N GLU A 26 -30.27 -3.50 4.73
CA GLU A 26 -30.36 -4.32 3.51
C GLU A 26 -31.20 -5.61 3.71
N GLY A 27 -31.66 -5.90 4.93
CA GLY A 27 -32.36 -7.15 5.22
C GLY A 27 -31.50 -8.40 5.01
N GLY A 28 -30.17 -8.27 5.08
CA GLY A 28 -29.25 -9.36 4.84
C GLY A 28 -29.10 -10.31 6.03
N SER A 29 -28.78 -11.56 5.73
CA SER A 29 -28.57 -12.64 6.70
C SER A 29 -27.10 -12.86 7.07
N ARG A 30 -26.17 -12.49 6.18
CA ARG A 30 -24.73 -12.62 6.39
C ARG A 30 -23.97 -11.55 5.62
N LEU A 31 -22.94 -10.98 6.26
CA LEU A 31 -21.92 -10.16 5.62
C LEU A 31 -20.58 -10.87 5.74
N GLU A 32 -19.80 -10.86 4.67
CA GLU A 32 -18.44 -11.41 4.64
C GLU A 32 -17.51 -10.43 3.92
N ILE A 33 -16.34 -10.19 4.51
CA ILE A 33 -15.36 -9.23 4.04
C ILE A 33 -14.00 -9.92 4.02
N GLU A 34 -13.30 -9.86 2.90
CA GLU A 34 -11.90 -10.23 2.77
C GLU A 34 -11.09 -8.96 2.52
N THR A 35 -10.16 -8.64 3.41
CA THR A 35 -9.21 -7.53 3.25
C THR A 35 -7.83 -8.08 2.97
N ILE A 36 -7.15 -7.51 1.98
CA ILE A 36 -5.75 -7.81 1.64
C ILE A 36 -4.98 -6.50 1.59
N GLY A 37 -3.82 -6.43 2.26
CA GLY A 37 -3.05 -5.19 2.36
C GLY A 37 -1.54 -5.38 2.37
N ILE A 38 -0.83 -4.42 1.76
CA ILE A 38 0.63 -4.28 1.79
C ILE A 38 1.01 -2.81 1.55
N GLY A 39 1.88 -2.28 2.41
CA GLY A 39 2.28 -0.88 2.38
C GLY A 39 1.06 0.04 2.46
N LEU A 40 0.90 0.89 1.46
CA LEU A 40 -0.22 1.81 1.29
C LEU A 40 -1.38 1.21 0.49
N VAL A 41 -1.22 0.01 -0.08
CA VAL A 41 -2.24 -0.62 -0.91
C VAL A 41 -3.07 -1.58 -0.08
N GLN A 42 -4.37 -1.37 -0.08
CA GLN A 42 -5.35 -2.26 0.50
C GLN A 42 -6.51 -2.51 -0.47
N ARG A 43 -7.11 -3.70 -0.39
CA ARG A 43 -8.32 -4.06 -1.12
C ARG A 43 -9.28 -4.80 -0.21
N ASP A 44 -10.51 -4.31 -0.20
CA ASP A 44 -11.62 -4.97 0.45
C ASP A 44 -12.49 -5.69 -0.56
N LYS A 45 -12.85 -6.90 -0.18
CA LYS A 45 -13.82 -7.71 -0.86
C LYS A 45 -15.00 -8.04 0.05
N MET A 46 -16.12 -7.35 -0.14
CA MET A 46 -17.38 -7.56 0.57
C MET A 46 -18.41 -8.37 -0.23
N TRP A 47 -19.07 -9.30 0.44
CA TRP A 47 -20.23 -10.04 -0.06
C TRP A 47 -21.32 -10.07 1.00
N MET A 48 -22.56 -9.88 0.57
CA MET A 48 -23.74 -9.93 1.44
C MET A 48 -24.71 -10.99 0.95
N THR A 49 -25.30 -11.74 1.89
CA THR A 49 -26.36 -12.71 1.61
C THR A 49 -27.72 -12.10 1.91
N VAL A 50 -28.55 -11.89 0.89
CA VAL A 50 -29.92 -11.36 1.01
C VAL A 50 -30.86 -12.37 0.39
N ASP A 51 -31.92 -12.76 1.11
CA ASP A 51 -32.88 -13.79 0.68
C ASP A 51 -32.23 -15.11 0.20
N GLY A 52 -31.11 -15.49 0.83
CA GLY A 52 -30.34 -16.69 0.49
C GLY A 52 -29.39 -16.54 -0.71
N GLU A 53 -29.38 -15.40 -1.39
CA GLU A 53 -28.47 -15.12 -2.50
C GLU A 53 -27.23 -14.34 -2.04
N VAL A 54 -26.04 -14.83 -2.37
CA VAL A 54 -24.77 -14.14 -2.11
C VAL A 54 -24.47 -13.16 -3.25
N LYS A 55 -24.31 -11.88 -2.93
CA LYS A 55 -24.00 -10.82 -3.90
C LYS A 55 -22.76 -10.05 -3.49
N ARG A 56 -22.01 -9.64 -4.51
CA ARG A 56 -20.90 -8.71 -4.37
C ARG A 56 -21.46 -7.32 -4.06
N VAL A 57 -20.99 -6.68 -2.99
CA VAL A 57 -21.49 -5.37 -2.56
C VAL A 57 -20.37 -4.36 -2.37
N LEU A 58 -20.74 -3.08 -2.38
CA LEU A 58 -19.91 -1.97 -1.93
C LEU A 58 -20.51 -1.42 -0.64
N PRO A 59 -19.70 -0.87 0.28
CA PRO A 59 -20.21 -0.22 1.49
C PRO A 59 -21.33 0.78 1.17
N GLU A 60 -22.39 0.79 1.98
CA GLU A 60 -23.50 1.76 1.86
C GLU A 60 -23.04 3.22 1.92
N SER A 61 -21.93 3.47 2.60
CA SER A 61 -21.39 4.80 2.82
C SER A 61 -19.87 4.75 2.87
N SER A 62 -19.24 5.91 2.62
CA SER A 62 -17.80 6.07 2.83
C SER A 62 -17.40 5.84 4.28
N GLU A 63 -18.27 6.16 5.23
CA GLU A 63 -18.00 5.91 6.65
C GLU A 63 -17.90 4.42 6.96
N THR A 64 -18.83 3.62 6.45
CA THR A 64 -18.81 2.15 6.58
C THR A 64 -17.56 1.56 5.91
N GLY A 65 -17.21 2.05 4.71
CA GLY A 65 -15.97 1.65 4.03
C GLY A 65 -14.72 1.99 4.84
N PHE A 66 -14.59 3.24 5.30
CA PHE A 66 -13.44 3.68 6.09
C PHE A 66 -13.32 2.98 7.44
N ALA A 67 -14.44 2.59 8.05
CA ALA A 67 -14.40 1.85 9.31
C ALA A 67 -13.71 0.49 9.13
N VAL A 68 -13.94 -0.19 8.01
CA VAL A 68 -13.24 -1.43 7.65
C VAL A 68 -11.81 -1.14 7.23
N ASP A 69 -11.61 -0.16 6.33
CA ASP A 69 -10.30 0.12 5.74
C ASP A 69 -9.24 0.43 6.80
N HIS A 70 -9.60 1.18 7.84
CA HIS A 70 -8.65 1.58 8.88
C HIS A 70 -8.33 0.47 9.89
N LEU A 71 -9.06 -0.65 9.92
CA LEU A 71 -8.79 -1.72 10.91
C LEU A 71 -7.34 -2.21 10.83
N ARG A 72 -6.80 -2.35 9.62
CA ARG A 72 -5.43 -2.81 9.39
C ARG A 72 -4.40 -1.92 10.06
N GLU A 73 -4.52 -0.61 9.86
CA GLU A 73 -3.62 0.38 10.45
C GLU A 73 -3.77 0.43 11.98
N LYS A 74 -5.01 0.33 12.48
CA LYS A 74 -5.29 0.43 13.91
C LYS A 74 -4.89 -0.80 14.71
N GLN A 75 -4.89 -1.98 14.08
CA GLN A 75 -4.58 -3.26 14.71
C GLN A 75 -3.11 -3.69 14.52
N VAL A 76 -2.21 -2.74 14.25
CA VAL A 76 -0.77 -3.03 14.18
C VAL A 76 -0.28 -3.55 15.52
N VAL A 77 0.41 -4.70 15.46
CA VAL A 77 0.99 -5.35 16.64
C VAL A 77 2.49 -5.11 16.65
N ALA A 78 3.03 -4.65 17.78
CA ALA A 78 4.47 -4.40 17.90
C ALA A 78 5.28 -5.68 17.58
N GLY A 79 6.30 -5.56 16.74
CA GLY A 79 7.14 -6.68 16.31
C GLY A 79 6.50 -7.59 15.24
N TRP A 80 5.18 -7.57 15.06
CA TRP A 80 4.47 -8.32 14.02
C TRP A 80 4.03 -7.46 12.84
N GLY A 81 3.89 -6.14 13.05
CA GLY A 81 3.37 -5.21 12.06
C GLY A 81 1.86 -5.34 11.84
N ALA A 82 1.40 -4.87 10.69
CA ALA A 82 0.02 -5.04 10.24
C ALA A 82 -0.17 -6.44 9.62
N TRP A 83 -1.38 -7.00 9.77
CA TRP A 83 -1.74 -8.22 9.05
C TRP A 83 -1.78 -7.96 7.53
N THR A 84 -1.54 -8.97 6.71
CA THR A 84 -1.53 -8.86 5.23
C THR A 84 -2.80 -9.40 4.59
N TRP A 85 -3.53 -10.24 5.31
CA TRP A 85 -4.84 -10.74 4.94
C TRP A 85 -5.73 -10.78 6.19
N CYS A 86 -7.01 -10.46 6.03
CA CYS A 86 -7.98 -10.67 7.09
C CYS A 86 -9.36 -10.99 6.51
N ARG A 87 -10.08 -11.90 7.18
CA ARG A 87 -11.49 -12.19 6.94
C ARG A 87 -12.31 -11.66 8.10
N LEU A 88 -13.35 -10.90 7.79
CA LEU A 88 -14.37 -10.48 8.72
C LEU A 88 -15.71 -11.05 8.31
N TRP A 89 -16.55 -11.42 9.27
CA TRP A 89 -17.92 -11.84 8.97
C TRP A 89 -18.88 -11.49 10.09
N MET A 90 -20.15 -11.32 9.71
CA MET A 90 -21.24 -11.08 10.63
C MET A 90 -22.47 -11.86 10.17
N VAL A 91 -23.22 -12.40 11.12
CA VAL A 91 -24.47 -13.11 10.87
C VAL A 91 -25.61 -12.36 11.56
N ALA A 92 -26.72 -12.18 10.84
CA ALA A 92 -27.92 -11.56 11.40
C ALA A 92 -28.45 -12.38 12.57
N GLY A 93 -28.85 -11.70 13.64
CA GLY A 93 -29.26 -12.32 14.90
C GLY A 93 -28.13 -12.39 15.94
N GLU A 94 -26.89 -12.67 15.52
CA GLU A 94 -25.72 -12.57 16.39
C GLU A 94 -25.25 -11.12 16.53
N TRP A 95 -25.20 -10.39 15.41
CA TRP A 95 -24.75 -9.00 15.34
C TRP A 95 -23.36 -8.73 15.90
N VAL A 96 -22.54 -9.78 15.98
CA VAL A 96 -21.13 -9.73 16.36
C VAL A 96 -20.29 -9.78 15.10
N LEU A 97 -19.30 -8.89 15.02
CA LEU A 97 -18.27 -8.92 13.99
C LEU A 97 -17.19 -9.90 14.42
N HIS A 98 -17.04 -10.97 13.65
CA HIS A 98 -15.98 -11.93 13.83
C HIS A 98 -14.80 -11.58 12.92
N GLN A 99 -13.58 -11.92 13.35
CA GLN A 99 -12.35 -11.57 12.64
C GLN A 99 -11.33 -12.71 12.71
N GLU A 100 -10.68 -12.99 11.57
CA GLU A 100 -9.55 -13.92 11.43
C GLU A 100 -8.50 -13.28 10.53
N CYS A 101 -7.33 -12.95 11.06
CA CYS A 101 -6.27 -12.30 10.30
C CYS A 101 -4.97 -13.13 10.24
N ASP A 102 -4.22 -12.95 9.16
CA ASP A 102 -2.93 -13.60 8.90
C ASP A 102 -1.88 -12.53 8.56
N TRP A 103 -0.75 -12.58 9.28
CA TRP A 103 0.40 -11.67 9.09
C TRP A 103 1.42 -12.21 8.09
N MET A 104 1.43 -13.52 7.85
CA MET A 104 2.46 -14.24 7.12
C MET A 104 2.08 -14.60 5.70
N ARG A 105 0.77 -14.56 5.37
CA ARG A 105 0.26 -14.81 4.02
C ARG A 105 0.73 -13.77 3.01
N GLU A 106 1.23 -14.22 1.86
CA GLU A 106 1.56 -13.31 0.76
C GLU A 106 0.27 -12.69 0.18
N PRO A 107 0.18 -11.36 0.08
CA PRO A 107 -0.99 -10.68 -0.45
C PRO A 107 -1.07 -10.87 -1.98
N VAL A 108 -2.13 -11.53 -2.44
CA VAL A 108 -2.38 -11.74 -3.87
C VAL A 108 -3.40 -10.72 -4.37
N LEU A 109 -2.89 -9.61 -4.91
CA LEU A 109 -3.72 -8.56 -5.50
C LEU A 109 -3.81 -8.73 -7.02
N GLU A 110 -5.01 -9.01 -7.52
CA GLU A 110 -5.25 -9.41 -8.91
C GLU A 110 -4.83 -8.33 -9.92
N ARG A 111 -5.33 -7.07 -9.79
CA ARG A 111 -4.92 -5.89 -10.59
C ARG A 111 -5.32 -4.56 -9.92
N PRO A 112 -4.56 -3.45 -10.13
CA PRO A 112 -3.25 -3.38 -10.76
C PRO A 112 -2.17 -4.06 -9.91
N PRO A 113 -1.03 -4.45 -10.50
CA PRO A 113 0.06 -5.05 -9.73
C PRO A 113 0.54 -4.10 -8.65
N ILE A 114 0.89 -4.67 -7.50
CA ILE A 114 1.47 -3.96 -6.36
C ILE A 114 2.80 -3.34 -6.79
N GLY A 115 3.03 -2.07 -6.46
CA GLY A 115 4.32 -1.43 -6.66
C GLY A 115 5.41 -2.18 -5.88
N GLU A 116 6.57 -2.40 -6.50
CA GLU A 116 7.68 -3.10 -5.82
C GLU A 116 8.18 -2.36 -4.57
N ASP A 117 7.91 -1.07 -4.47
CA ASP A 117 8.18 -0.23 -3.31
C ASP A 117 7.25 -0.47 -2.13
N GLU A 118 6.01 -0.94 -2.36
CA GLU A 118 5.03 -1.20 -1.29
C GLU A 118 5.54 -2.20 -0.25
N TYR A 119 6.37 -3.16 -0.66
CA TYR A 119 6.97 -4.13 0.26
C TYR A 119 7.99 -3.50 1.21
N SER A 120 8.73 -2.48 0.77
CA SER A 120 9.61 -1.72 1.65
C SER A 120 8.82 -0.73 2.51
N ILE A 121 7.84 -0.06 1.91
CA ILE A 121 6.93 0.86 2.61
C ILE A 121 6.17 0.12 3.73
N GLU A 122 5.78 -1.14 3.51
CA GLU A 122 5.18 -2.01 4.54
C GLU A 122 6.04 -2.06 5.80
N LEU A 123 7.34 -2.30 5.68
CA LEU A 123 8.24 -2.39 6.84
C LEU A 123 8.55 -1.02 7.44
N ASP A 124 8.49 0.05 6.65
CA ASP A 124 8.64 1.43 7.13
C ASP A 124 7.42 1.88 7.96
N LEU A 125 6.21 1.54 7.51
CA LEU A 125 4.95 1.89 8.17
C LEU A 125 4.63 0.96 9.34
N TYR A 126 4.89 -0.34 9.17
CA TYR A 126 4.53 -1.39 10.10
C TYR A 126 5.75 -2.28 10.41
N PRO A 127 6.69 -1.77 11.24
CA PRO A 127 7.92 -2.48 11.56
C PRO A 127 7.66 -3.86 12.15
N ARG A 128 8.45 -4.84 11.70
CA ARG A 128 8.42 -6.22 12.16
C ARG A 128 9.78 -6.62 12.71
N ASP A 129 9.77 -7.48 13.72
CA ASP A 129 10.97 -8.19 14.17
C ASP A 129 11.42 -9.14 13.06
N ALA A 130 12.74 -9.37 12.97
CA ALA A 130 13.31 -10.16 11.89
C ALA A 130 12.69 -11.56 11.74
N GLU A 131 12.27 -12.16 12.86
CA GLU A 131 11.64 -13.48 12.93
C GLU A 131 10.21 -13.49 12.36
N ASN A 132 9.53 -12.34 12.38
CA ASN A 132 8.15 -12.15 11.91
C ASN A 132 8.09 -11.59 10.48
N ILE A 133 9.22 -11.48 9.80
CA ILE A 133 9.28 -11.13 8.38
C ILE A 133 9.17 -12.41 7.57
N PRO A 134 8.08 -12.60 6.80
CA PRO A 134 7.97 -13.75 5.91
C PRO A 134 9.06 -13.74 4.84
N VAL A 135 9.50 -14.92 4.40
CA VAL A 135 10.55 -15.07 3.37
C VAL A 135 10.21 -14.28 2.11
N TRP A 136 8.96 -14.36 1.63
CA TRP A 136 8.51 -13.63 0.44
C TRP A 136 8.66 -12.11 0.59
N LEU A 137 8.41 -11.57 1.79
CA LEU A 137 8.51 -10.13 2.04
C LEU A 137 9.97 -9.69 2.04
N ALA A 138 10.84 -10.45 2.73
CA ALA A 138 12.28 -10.21 2.75
C ALA A 138 12.88 -10.23 1.34
N GLU A 139 12.51 -11.21 0.51
CA GLU A 139 12.97 -11.33 -0.86
C GLU A 139 12.56 -10.14 -1.74
N ARG A 140 11.31 -9.69 -1.62
CA ARG A 140 10.78 -8.55 -2.38
C ARG A 140 11.42 -7.23 -1.94
N VAL A 141 11.64 -7.03 -0.64
CA VAL A 141 12.37 -5.87 -0.12
C VAL A 141 13.80 -5.86 -0.65
N ALA A 142 14.51 -6.99 -0.58
CA ALA A 142 15.87 -7.10 -1.11
C ALA A 142 15.92 -6.86 -2.64
N ALA A 143 14.91 -7.31 -3.39
CA ALA A 143 14.79 -7.04 -4.82
C ALA A 143 14.58 -5.54 -5.10
N ASN A 144 13.73 -4.87 -4.32
CA ASN A 144 13.49 -3.45 -4.43
C ASN A 144 14.77 -2.64 -4.17
N GLU A 145 15.54 -2.99 -3.14
CA GLU A 145 16.82 -2.33 -2.84
C GLU A 145 17.85 -2.49 -3.97
N ARG A 146 17.96 -3.69 -4.55
CA ARG A 146 18.79 -3.91 -5.75
C ARG A 146 18.34 -3.03 -6.92
N ARG A 147 17.03 -2.90 -7.14
CA ARG A 147 16.46 -2.05 -8.20
C ARG A 147 16.77 -0.57 -7.95
N LYS A 148 16.60 -0.08 -6.72
CA LYS A 148 16.93 1.30 -6.33
C LYS A 148 18.41 1.61 -6.57
N ALA A 149 19.32 0.72 -6.15
CA ALA A 149 20.75 0.87 -6.38
C ALA A 149 21.10 0.91 -7.88
N ALA A 150 20.51 0.01 -8.68
CA ALA A 150 20.70 0.02 -10.13
C ALA A 150 20.18 1.32 -10.79
N ASN A 151 19.03 1.82 -10.33
CA ASN A 151 18.47 3.09 -10.77
C ASN A 151 19.37 4.29 -10.42
N ALA A 152 19.93 4.32 -9.21
CA ALA A 152 20.86 5.37 -8.78
C ALA A 152 22.10 5.42 -9.69
N ARG A 153 22.74 4.27 -9.94
CA ARG A 153 23.89 4.16 -10.85
C ARG A 153 23.56 4.64 -12.26
N ARG A 154 22.38 4.27 -12.80
CA ARG A 154 21.91 4.75 -14.10
C ARG A 154 21.74 6.26 -14.14
N ARG A 155 21.22 6.86 -13.06
CA ARG A 155 21.05 8.32 -12.94
C ARG A 155 22.39 9.04 -12.86
N GLU A 156 23.36 8.50 -12.13
CA GLU A 156 24.72 9.04 -12.05
C GLU A 156 25.44 8.97 -13.40
N ALA A 157 25.39 7.83 -14.09
CA ALA A 157 25.97 7.69 -15.43
C ALA A 157 25.36 8.69 -16.42
N ARG A 158 24.04 8.90 -16.38
CA ARG A 158 23.36 9.91 -17.21
C ARG A 158 23.80 11.33 -16.87
N ARG A 159 23.97 11.65 -15.59
CA ARG A 159 24.48 12.96 -15.15
C ARG A 159 25.92 13.19 -15.61
N ALA A 160 26.80 12.21 -15.42
CA ALA A 160 28.19 12.28 -15.87
C ALA A 160 28.32 12.41 -17.39
N LYS A 161 27.48 11.70 -18.15
CA LYS A 161 27.45 11.84 -19.61
C LYS A 161 27.06 13.26 -20.04
N LYS A 162 25.97 13.81 -19.48
CA LYS A 162 25.53 15.18 -19.76
C LYS A 162 26.58 16.22 -19.37
N GLU A 163 27.29 16.00 -18.27
CA GLU A 163 28.38 16.89 -17.84
C GLU A 163 29.53 16.89 -18.86
N LYS A 164 29.95 15.70 -19.31
CA LYS A 164 31.00 15.58 -20.36
C LYS A 164 30.57 16.22 -21.67
N GLU A 165 29.33 16.04 -22.10
CA GLU A 165 28.78 16.68 -23.30
C GLU A 165 28.78 18.21 -23.18
N ARG A 166 28.40 18.74 -22.00
CA ARG A 166 28.44 20.18 -21.73
C ARG A 166 29.87 20.73 -21.73
N GLN A 167 30.81 20.03 -21.12
CA GLN A 167 32.22 20.42 -21.10
C GLN A 167 32.83 20.40 -22.52
N ALA A 168 32.52 19.38 -23.32
CA ALA A 168 32.96 19.31 -24.71
C ALA A 168 32.37 20.46 -25.55
N ALA A 169 31.09 20.77 -25.40
CA ALA A 169 30.46 21.88 -26.09
C ALA A 169 31.05 23.24 -25.67
N GLN A 170 31.36 23.42 -24.38
CA GLN A 170 32.02 24.64 -23.88
C GLN A 170 33.44 24.78 -24.42
N ALA A 171 34.22 23.68 -24.46
CA ALA A 171 35.56 23.69 -25.06
C ALA A 171 35.51 24.06 -26.55
N GLN A 172 34.59 23.46 -27.32
CA GLN A 172 34.38 23.79 -28.72
C GLN A 172 33.97 25.25 -28.94
N ALA A 173 33.10 25.79 -28.09
CA ALA A 173 32.70 27.20 -28.17
C ALA A 173 33.85 28.17 -27.83
N ALA A 174 34.70 27.81 -26.85
CA ALA A 174 35.88 28.59 -26.49
C ALA A 174 36.91 28.59 -27.63
N GLU A 175 37.20 27.42 -28.23
CA GLU A 175 38.08 27.30 -29.40
C GLU A 175 37.57 28.12 -30.60
N ALA A 176 36.26 28.09 -30.87
CA ALA A 176 35.68 28.86 -31.96
C ALA A 176 35.76 30.39 -31.74
N THR A 177 35.70 30.83 -30.49
CA THR A 177 35.79 32.26 -30.12
C THR A 177 37.23 32.77 -30.23
N ASP A 178 38.21 31.97 -29.79
CA ASP A 178 39.64 32.29 -29.91
C ASP A 178 40.08 32.38 -31.39
N GLN A 179 39.56 31.46 -32.23
CA GLN A 179 39.79 31.49 -33.66
C GLN A 179 39.14 32.68 -34.38
N GLN A 180 38.10 33.32 -33.83
CA GLN A 180 37.51 34.54 -34.40
C GLN A 180 38.26 35.81 -33.97
N GLY A 181 38.75 35.88 -32.72
CA GLY A 181 39.52 37.02 -32.21
C GLY A 181 40.91 37.18 -32.87
N GLY A 182 41.49 36.10 -33.40
CA GLY A 182 42.77 36.12 -34.10
C GLY A 182 42.74 36.76 -35.51
N TRP A 183 41.57 36.96 -36.12
CA TRP A 183 41.45 37.61 -37.44
C TRP A 183 41.24 39.13 -37.36
N GLU A 184 40.93 39.69 -36.19
CA GLU A 184 40.66 41.13 -36.02
C GLU A 184 41.89 41.97 -35.60
N THR A 185 43.09 41.37 -35.51
CA THR A 185 44.32 42.07 -35.06
C THR A 185 45.46 42.16 -36.11
N THR A 186 45.15 42.18 -37.40
CA THR A 186 46.12 42.54 -38.47
C THR A 186 45.56 43.66 -39.34
#